data_AF-A0A8H4K5N5-F1
#
_entry.id   AF-A0A8H4K5N5-F1
#
_cell.length_a   1.000
_cell.length_b   1.000
_cell.length_c   1.000
_cell.angle_alpha   90.00
_cell.angle_beta   90.00
_cell.angle_gamma   90.00
#
_symmetry.space_group_name_H-M   'P 1'
#
loop_
_entity.id
_entity.type
_entity.pdbx_description
1 polymer ?
#
loop_
_entity_poly.entity_id
_entity_poly.type
_entity_poly.pdbx_seq_one_letter_code
_entity_poly.pdbx_strand_id
1 'polypeptide(L)'
;MPWRRMAKTILHSWYGGNEAGNAVADVIFGKANPSGKLPVTFPSRLQDGPSFLSFGSDNGKIYYSEDVFVGHRWFEARGIELAFAFGHGLSYTTFSTSNIRMADSKVLVDIKNTGSIVGGEVAMLYVSYDTTKSGKKSRFHRPVWTLAVFQKNVYGFCEEFQWEFGS
;
A
#
# COMPACT_ATOMS: atom_id res chain seq x y z
N MET A 1 -6.89 12.91 -10.63
CA MET A 1 -7.76 12.26 -11.65
C MET A 1 -9.22 12.65 -11.41
N PRO A 2 -9.70 13.80 -11.93
CA PRO A 2 -11.08 14.25 -11.74
C PRO A 2 -12.11 13.32 -12.42
N TRP A 3 -11.71 12.64 -13.49
CA TRP A 3 -12.54 11.72 -14.26
C TRP A 3 -12.69 10.31 -13.65
N ARG A 4 -11.99 9.99 -12.55
CA ARG A 4 -11.89 8.61 -12.03
C ARG A 4 -13.24 7.95 -11.72
N ARG A 5 -14.25 8.74 -11.30
CA ARG A 5 -15.60 8.24 -10.98
C ARG A 5 -16.42 7.88 -12.22
N MET A 6 -15.99 8.33 -13.40
CA MET A 6 -16.64 7.99 -14.69
C MET A 6 -15.97 6.79 -15.37
N ALA A 7 -14.76 6.42 -14.96
CA ALA A 7 -14.04 5.28 -15.50
C ALA A 7 -14.50 3.99 -14.80
N LYS A 8 -14.95 2.99 -15.56
CA LYS A 8 -15.28 1.66 -15.02
C LYS A 8 -14.04 0.92 -14.51
N THR A 9 -12.90 1.15 -15.16
CA THR A 9 -11.63 0.49 -14.87
C THR A 9 -10.49 1.48 -15.06
N ILE A 10 -9.51 1.44 -14.16
CA ILE A 10 -8.28 2.22 -14.24
C ILE A 10 -7.12 1.24 -14.09
N LEU A 11 -6.26 1.17 -15.11
CA LEU A 11 -5.02 0.42 -15.07
C LEU A 11 -3.85 1.40 -15.00
N HIS A 12 -2.97 1.23 -14.02
CA HIS A 12 -1.79 2.05 -13.86
C HIS A 12 -0.54 1.23 -14.19
N SER A 13 0.12 1.55 -15.30
CA SER A 13 1.21 0.73 -15.89
C SER A 13 2.62 1.29 -15.70
N TRP A 14 2.78 2.44 -15.05
CA TRP A 14 4.05 3.16 -14.94
C TRP A 14 4.78 3.30 -16.30
N TYR A 15 6.11 3.42 -16.27
CA TYR A 15 7.00 3.37 -17.43
C TYR A 15 7.61 1.97 -17.54
N GLY A 16 6.96 1.07 -18.29
CA GLY A 16 7.31 -0.36 -18.36
C GLY A 16 8.46 -0.76 -19.31
N GLY A 17 9.19 0.20 -19.89
CA GLY A 17 10.25 -0.07 -20.86
C GLY A 17 9.74 -0.72 -22.15
N ASN A 18 10.62 -1.45 -22.84
CA ASN A 18 10.35 -1.99 -24.19
C ASN A 18 9.14 -2.93 -24.26
N GLU A 19 8.91 -3.72 -23.20
CA GLU A 19 7.82 -4.70 -23.14
C GLU A 19 6.51 -4.15 -22.56
N ALA A 20 6.43 -2.83 -22.30
CA ALA A 20 5.27 -2.22 -21.65
C ALA A 20 3.95 -2.52 -22.40
N GLY A 21 3.98 -2.46 -23.73
CA GLY A 21 2.80 -2.74 -24.56
C GLY A 21 2.29 -4.17 -24.39
N ASN A 22 3.20 -5.15 -24.47
CA ASN A 22 2.88 -6.56 -24.29
C ASN A 22 2.40 -6.85 -22.86
N ALA A 23 3.07 -6.29 -21.85
CA ALA A 23 2.68 -6.45 -20.45
C ALA A 23 1.27 -5.88 -20.16
N VAL A 24 0.96 -4.71 -20.70
CA VAL A 24 -0.38 -4.11 -20.56
C VAL A 24 -1.43 -4.95 -21.28
N ALA A 25 -1.15 -5.44 -22.50
CA ALA A 25 -2.06 -6.33 -23.22
C ALA A 25 -2.31 -7.64 -22.44
N ASP A 26 -1.27 -8.27 -21.93
CA ASP A 26 -1.37 -9.50 -21.14
C ASP A 26 -2.28 -9.32 -19.92
N VAL A 27 -2.19 -8.17 -19.23
CA VAL A 27 -3.09 -7.85 -18.11
C VAL A 27 -4.51 -7.58 -18.58
N ILE A 28 -4.71 -6.75 -19.61
CA ILE A 28 -6.05 -6.38 -20.11
C ILE A 28 -6.82 -7.62 -20.58
N PHE A 29 -6.16 -8.54 -21.27
CA PHE A 29 -6.77 -9.76 -21.79
C PHE A 29 -6.76 -10.93 -20.80
N GLY A 30 -6.31 -10.71 -19.55
CA GLY A 30 -6.35 -11.73 -18.50
C GLY A 30 -5.34 -12.86 -18.65
N LYS A 31 -4.38 -12.75 -19.57
CA LYS A 31 -3.23 -13.67 -19.68
C LYS A 31 -2.30 -13.56 -18.47
N ALA A 32 -2.24 -12.38 -17.86
CA ALA A 32 -1.61 -12.15 -16.57
C ALA A 32 -2.61 -11.52 -15.58
N ASN A 33 -2.65 -12.04 -14.36
CA ASN A 33 -3.45 -11.45 -13.28
C ASN A 33 -2.70 -10.27 -12.63
N PRO A 34 -3.28 -9.04 -12.57
CA PRO A 34 -2.62 -7.92 -11.92
C PRO A 34 -2.40 -8.21 -10.43
N SER A 35 -1.18 -7.92 -9.98
CA SER A 35 -0.74 -8.18 -8.60
C SER A 35 0.24 -7.13 -8.08
N GLY A 36 0.25 -5.95 -8.72
CA GLY A 36 1.03 -4.80 -8.27
C GLY A 36 0.31 -4.04 -7.16
N LYS A 37 1.06 -3.53 -6.18
CA LYS A 37 0.54 -2.63 -5.13
C LYS A 37 1.26 -1.28 -5.23
N LEU A 38 0.55 -0.18 -5.00
CA LEU A 38 1.11 1.15 -5.15
C LEU A 38 2.23 1.41 -4.12
N PRO A 39 3.46 1.77 -4.55
CA PRO A 39 4.54 2.16 -3.64
C PRO A 39 4.41 3.61 -3.16
N VAL A 40 3.42 4.36 -3.67
CA VAL A 40 3.17 5.77 -3.35
C VAL A 40 1.67 6.00 -3.15
N THR A 41 1.32 7.05 -2.41
CA THR A 41 -0.06 7.50 -2.28
C THR A 41 -0.43 8.43 -3.43
N PHE A 42 -1.59 8.22 -4.04
CA PHE A 42 -2.16 9.16 -5.02
C PHE A 42 -3.20 10.04 -4.32
N PRO A 43 -2.88 11.31 -4.03
CA PRO A 43 -3.82 12.21 -3.39
C PRO A 43 -4.96 12.59 -4.35
N SER A 44 -6.10 12.97 -3.78
CA SER A 44 -7.22 13.50 -4.57
C SER A 44 -6.88 14.84 -5.22
N ARG A 45 -6.10 15.67 -4.53
CA ARG A 45 -5.66 16.99 -4.97
C ARG A 45 -4.17 17.18 -4.68
N LEU A 46 -3.49 17.96 -5.50
CA LEU A 46 -2.05 18.24 -5.31
C LEU A 46 -1.79 18.97 -3.98
N GLN A 47 -2.70 19.85 -3.60
CA GLN A 47 -2.65 20.66 -2.37
C GLN A 47 -2.67 19.83 -1.09
N ASP A 48 -3.14 18.59 -1.17
CA ASP A 48 -3.20 17.70 -0.02
C ASP A 48 -1.83 17.05 0.29
N GLY A 49 -0.86 17.17 -0.62
CA GLY A 49 0.48 16.61 -0.44
C GLY A 49 1.27 17.29 0.69
N PRO A 50 2.10 16.52 1.43
CA PRO A 50 2.86 17.03 2.57
C PRO A 50 3.79 18.19 2.23
N SER A 51 4.42 18.13 1.06
CA SER A 51 5.37 19.13 0.61
C SER A 51 4.75 20.25 -0.22
N PHE A 52 3.42 20.34 -0.36
CA PHE A 52 2.80 21.25 -1.33
C PHE A 52 3.27 22.71 -1.22
N LEU A 53 3.47 23.21 0.01
CA LEU A 53 3.94 24.58 0.26
C LEU A 53 5.46 24.72 0.34
N SER A 54 6.19 23.62 0.48
CA SER A 54 7.64 23.61 0.69
C SER A 54 8.41 22.87 -0.41
N PHE A 55 7.71 22.48 -1.48
CA PHE A 55 8.30 21.80 -2.62
C PHE A 55 8.94 22.83 -3.55
N GLY A 56 10.28 22.86 -3.55
CA GLY A 56 11.06 23.77 -4.36
C GLY A 56 12.19 24.40 -3.54
N SER A 57 13.10 25.06 -4.26
CA SER A 57 14.19 25.82 -3.64
C SER A 57 13.71 27.22 -3.33
N ASP A 58 13.72 27.59 -2.05
CA ASP A 58 13.60 28.96 -1.59
C ASP A 58 14.99 29.47 -1.19
N ASN A 59 15.53 30.41 -1.97
CA ASN A 59 16.87 30.97 -1.77
C ASN A 59 17.98 29.92 -1.60
N GLY A 60 17.93 28.84 -2.40
CA GLY A 60 18.93 27.77 -2.38
C GLY A 60 18.69 26.72 -1.28
N LYS A 61 17.58 26.78 -0.56
CA LYS A 61 17.23 25.84 0.52
C LYS A 61 15.90 25.15 0.23
N ILE A 62 15.80 23.90 0.67
CA ILE A 62 14.56 23.13 0.63
C ILE A 62 14.21 22.76 2.06
N TYR A 63 12.98 23.08 2.47
CA TYR A 63 12.50 22.84 3.82
C TYR A 63 11.58 21.62 3.85
N TYR A 64 11.98 20.59 4.61
CA TYR A 64 11.19 19.38 4.84
C TYR A 64 10.26 19.61 6.03
N SER A 65 9.26 20.46 5.82
CA SER A 65 8.33 20.91 6.86
C SER A 65 7.41 19.80 7.38
N GLU A 66 7.25 18.73 6.60
CA GLU A 66 6.46 17.56 6.93
C GLU A 66 7.14 16.59 7.90
N ASP A 67 8.45 16.75 8.14
CA ASP A 67 9.26 15.92 9.02
C ASP A 67 9.03 14.40 8.74
N VAL A 68 8.69 13.60 9.75
CA VAL A 68 8.44 12.16 9.62
C VAL A 68 7.14 11.82 8.88
N PHE A 69 6.27 12.80 8.63
CA PHE A 69 4.97 12.62 7.99
C PHE A 69 5.08 12.74 6.47
N VAL A 70 5.78 11.77 5.86
CA VAL A 70 5.91 11.64 4.40
C VAL A 70 4.98 10.55 3.87
N GLY A 71 4.34 10.81 2.73
CA GLY A 71 3.50 9.82 2.04
C GLY A 71 2.28 9.41 2.87
N HIS A 72 1.98 8.11 2.95
CA HIS A 72 0.79 7.59 3.65
C HIS A 72 0.67 8.11 5.09
N ARG A 73 1.79 8.29 5.79
CA ARG A 73 1.85 8.79 7.17
C ARG A 73 1.19 10.16 7.32
N TRP A 74 1.37 11.05 6.34
CA TRP A 74 0.73 12.38 6.32
C TRP A 74 -0.78 12.28 6.18
N PHE A 75 -1.21 11.51 5.18
CA PHE A 75 -2.62 11.41 4.83
C PHE A 75 -3.43 10.70 5.92
N GLU A 76 -2.86 9.66 6.52
CA GLU A 76 -3.46 8.95 7.66
C GLU A 76 -3.56 9.84 8.89
N ALA A 77 -2.49 10.55 9.25
CA ALA A 77 -2.49 11.44 10.42
C ALA A 77 -3.51 12.59 10.30
N ARG A 78 -3.86 12.98 9.07
CA ARG A 78 -4.78 14.09 8.79
C ARG A 78 -6.19 13.66 8.37
N GLY A 79 -6.44 12.37 8.16
CA GLY A 79 -7.74 11.86 7.69
C GLY A 79 -8.15 12.40 6.32
N ILE A 80 -7.20 12.56 5.39
CA ILE A 80 -7.44 13.15 4.07
C ILE A 80 -7.97 12.10 3.08
N GLU A 81 -8.98 12.47 2.27
CA GLU A 81 -9.52 11.61 1.21
C GLU A 81 -8.50 11.38 0.08
N LEU A 82 -8.21 10.10 -0.19
CA LEU A 82 -7.26 9.66 -1.21
C LEU A 82 -7.96 9.26 -2.50
N ALA A 83 -7.29 9.44 -3.63
CA ALA A 83 -7.70 8.78 -4.87
C ALA A 83 -7.35 7.30 -4.81
N PHE A 84 -6.10 6.98 -4.42
CA PHE A 84 -5.63 5.63 -4.17
C PHE A 84 -4.59 5.63 -3.05
N ALA A 85 -4.76 4.72 -2.08
CA ALA A 85 -3.87 4.61 -0.93
C ALA A 85 -2.53 3.93 -1.28
N PHE A 86 -1.52 4.16 -0.45
CA PHE A 86 -0.31 3.33 -0.44
C PHE A 86 -0.70 1.85 -0.24
N GLY A 87 -0.03 0.95 -0.95
CA GLY A 87 -0.35 -0.48 -0.92
C GLY A 87 -1.64 -0.87 -1.65
N HIS A 88 -2.38 0.06 -2.24
CA HIS A 88 -3.59 -0.27 -3.01
C HIS A 88 -3.21 -1.00 -4.32
N GLY A 89 -3.99 -2.02 -4.67
CA GLY A 89 -3.87 -2.74 -5.94
C GLY A 89 -4.84 -3.92 -5.97
N LEU A 90 -5.59 -4.00 -7.06
CA LEU A 90 -6.64 -5.02 -7.27
C LEU A 90 -6.07 -6.24 -8.00
N SER A 91 -6.83 -7.33 -7.96
CA SER A 91 -6.57 -8.59 -8.65
C SER A 91 -7.84 -9.05 -9.39
N TYR A 92 -7.69 -9.93 -10.37
CA TYR A 92 -8.81 -10.65 -10.99
C TYR A 92 -9.33 -11.81 -10.13
N THR A 93 -8.66 -12.12 -9.02
CA THR A 93 -9.15 -13.05 -8.00
C THR A 93 -9.36 -12.33 -6.67
N THR A 94 -9.94 -13.03 -5.69
CA THR A 94 -10.16 -12.52 -4.33
C THR A 94 -9.33 -13.29 -3.33
N PHE A 95 -8.95 -12.60 -2.24
CA PHE A 95 -8.18 -13.18 -1.16
C PHE A 95 -8.86 -12.92 0.18
N SER A 96 -8.77 -13.88 1.10
CA SER A 96 -9.17 -13.71 2.49
C SER A 96 -7.97 -13.85 3.42
N THR A 97 -8.02 -13.12 4.53
CA THR A 97 -7.00 -13.16 5.58
C THR A 97 -7.63 -13.61 6.89
N SER A 98 -7.00 -14.56 7.57
CA SER A 98 -7.54 -15.16 8.81
C SER A 98 -6.42 -15.57 9.77
N ASN A 99 -6.82 -15.98 10.98
CA ASN A 99 -5.95 -16.57 12.00
C ASN A 99 -4.70 -15.75 12.36
N ILE A 100 -4.83 -14.42 12.35
CA ILE A 100 -3.77 -13.49 12.74
C ILE A 100 -3.44 -13.71 14.21
N ARG A 101 -2.20 -14.10 14.50
CA ARG A 101 -1.72 -14.36 15.86
C ARG A 101 -0.25 -14.02 16.00
N MET A 102 0.18 -13.80 17.24
CA MET A 102 1.60 -13.65 17.57
C MET A 102 2.13 -14.93 18.22
N ALA A 103 3.29 -15.40 17.79
CA ALA A 103 4.01 -16.54 18.37
C ALA A 103 5.51 -16.24 18.36
N ASP A 104 6.19 -16.32 19.51
CA ASP A 104 7.64 -16.15 19.63
C ASP A 104 8.22 -14.90 18.92
N SER A 105 7.57 -13.74 19.09
CA SER A 105 7.90 -12.46 18.41
C SER A 105 7.67 -12.44 16.89
N LYS A 106 6.95 -13.43 16.36
CA LYS A 106 6.53 -13.51 14.96
C LYS A 106 5.04 -13.29 14.85
N VAL A 107 4.61 -12.70 13.74
CA VAL A 107 3.20 -12.58 13.37
C VAL A 107 2.88 -13.66 12.35
N LEU A 108 1.95 -14.54 12.69
CA LEU A 108 1.43 -15.58 11.81
C LEU A 108 0.09 -15.14 11.25
N VAL A 109 -0.11 -15.35 9.95
CA VAL A 109 -1.37 -15.02 9.28
C VAL A 109 -1.63 -15.98 8.13
N ASP A 110 -2.87 -16.45 8.02
CA ASP A 110 -3.28 -17.30 6.92
C ASP A 110 -3.89 -16.44 5.82
N ILE A 111 -3.46 -16.68 4.58
CA ILE A 111 -3.99 -16.02 3.40
C ILE A 111 -4.41 -17.09 2.41
N LYS A 112 -5.64 -16.93 1.90
CA LYS A 112 -6.25 -17.88 0.97
C LYS A 112 -6.75 -17.17 -0.29
N ASN A 113 -6.50 -17.77 -1.45
CA ASN A 113 -7.18 -17.39 -2.68
C ASN A 113 -8.59 -17.97 -2.68
N THR A 114 -9.60 -17.11 -2.64
CA THR A 114 -11.01 -17.49 -2.58
C THR A 114 -11.73 -17.40 -3.92
N GLY A 115 -11.05 -16.90 -4.96
CA GLY A 115 -11.58 -16.86 -6.32
C GLY A 115 -11.16 -18.06 -7.17
N SER A 116 -11.49 -18.00 -8.46
CA SER A 116 -11.34 -19.11 -9.41
C SER A 116 -10.08 -19.07 -10.27
N ILE A 117 -9.23 -18.06 -10.11
CA ILE A 117 -8.06 -17.81 -10.97
C ILE A 117 -6.81 -17.67 -10.09
N VAL A 118 -5.67 -18.16 -10.60
CA VAL A 118 -4.35 -17.99 -9.98
C VAL A 118 -4.05 -16.49 -9.82
N GLY A 119 -3.53 -16.08 -8.67
CA GLY A 119 -3.25 -14.68 -8.40
C GLY A 119 -2.10 -14.48 -7.41
N GLY A 120 -1.43 -13.33 -7.53
CA GLY A 120 -0.42 -12.91 -6.57
C GLY A 120 -1.00 -11.93 -5.56
N GLU A 121 -0.73 -12.15 -4.27
CA GLU A 121 -1.12 -11.24 -3.19
C GLU A 121 0.10 -10.80 -2.38
N VAL A 122 0.06 -9.56 -1.89
CA VAL A 122 1.09 -8.94 -1.07
C VAL A 122 0.54 -8.70 0.32
N ALA A 123 1.06 -9.46 1.28
CA ALA A 123 0.76 -9.27 2.68
C ALA A 123 1.65 -8.15 3.24
N MET A 124 1.05 -7.15 3.88
CA MET A 124 1.72 -5.97 4.43
C MET A 124 1.45 -5.86 5.93
N LEU A 125 2.49 -5.98 6.75
CA LEU A 125 2.39 -5.85 8.20
C LEU A 125 2.70 -4.41 8.61
N TYR A 126 1.72 -3.76 9.24
CA TYR A 126 1.85 -2.41 9.78
C TYR A 126 1.94 -2.44 11.30
N VAL A 127 2.82 -1.60 11.85
CA VAL A 127 2.97 -1.42 13.30
C VAL A 127 2.49 -0.03 13.71
N SER A 128 1.80 0.05 14.84
CA SER A 128 1.37 1.29 15.47
C SER A 128 1.86 1.34 16.91
N TYR A 129 2.13 2.55 17.40
CA TYR A 129 2.52 2.73 18.80
C TYR A 129 1.27 2.84 19.66
N ASP A 130 1.16 1.99 20.68
CA ASP A 130 0.05 2.06 21.63
C ASP A 130 0.19 3.30 22.52
N THR A 131 -0.56 4.34 22.19
CA THR A 131 -0.59 5.59 22.94
C THR A 131 -1.44 5.51 24.22
N THR A 132 -2.15 4.40 24.45
CA THR A 132 -3.04 4.18 25.59
C THR A 132 -2.38 3.38 26.71
N LYS A 133 -1.49 2.43 26.40
CA LYS A 133 -0.80 1.58 27.39
C LYS A 133 0.50 2.16 27.94
N SER A 134 1.12 3.11 27.24
CA SER A 134 2.31 3.78 27.75
C SER A 134 1.90 4.90 28.71
N GLY A 135 2.10 4.70 30.01
CA GLY A 135 1.98 5.76 31.04
C GLY A 135 2.88 6.99 30.79
N LYS A 136 3.69 6.97 29.72
CA LYS A 136 4.42 8.11 29.17
C LYS A 136 4.01 8.29 27.71
N LYS A 137 3.27 9.36 27.39
CA LYS A 137 3.09 9.78 25.99
C LYS A 137 4.47 9.94 25.35
N SER A 138 4.66 9.41 24.14
CA SER A 138 5.89 9.65 23.35
C SER A 138 6.17 11.15 23.33
N ARG A 139 7.42 11.55 23.58
CA ARG A 139 7.83 12.96 23.48
C ARG A 139 7.73 13.51 22.04
N PHE A 140 7.65 12.61 21.06
CA PHE A 140 7.59 12.93 19.64
C PHE A 140 6.26 12.52 19.04
N HIS A 141 5.76 13.33 18.10
CA HIS A 141 4.68 12.95 17.21
C HIS A 141 5.10 11.76 16.35
N ARG A 142 4.20 10.80 16.17
CA ARG A 142 4.46 9.58 15.42
C ARG A 142 3.36 9.33 14.38
N PRO A 143 3.68 8.68 13.27
CA PRO A 143 2.67 8.16 12.35
C PRO A 143 1.70 7.23 13.07
N VAL A 144 0.45 7.18 12.57
CA VAL A 144 -0.59 6.32 13.14
C VAL A 144 -0.18 4.85 12.99
N TRP A 145 0.23 4.45 11.78
CA TRP A 145 0.81 3.15 11.50
C TRP A 145 2.04 3.33 10.59
N THR A 146 2.91 2.33 10.53
CA THR A 146 4.04 2.31 9.60
C THR A 146 4.26 0.89 9.10
N LEU A 147 4.47 0.74 7.80
CA LEU A 147 4.84 -0.54 7.20
C LEU A 147 6.16 -1.03 7.81
N ALA A 148 6.12 -2.19 8.45
CA ALA A 148 7.30 -2.85 9.02
C ALA A 148 7.91 -3.83 8.02
N VAL A 149 7.08 -4.67 7.40
CA VAL A 149 7.52 -5.70 6.45
C VAL A 149 6.39 -6.03 5.49
N PHE A 150 6.75 -6.47 4.29
CA PHE A 150 5.83 -7.06 3.33
C PHE A 150 6.48 -8.27 2.67
N GLN A 151 5.66 -9.16 2.14
CA GLN A 151 6.11 -10.25 1.28
C GLN A 151 5.04 -10.53 0.23
N LYS A 152 5.41 -11.18 -0.86
CA LYS A 152 4.51 -11.55 -1.96
C LYS A 152 4.54 -13.06 -2.19
N ASN A 153 3.38 -13.65 -2.44
CA ASN A 153 3.29 -15.03 -2.92
C ASN A 153 2.24 -15.15 -4.04
N VAL A 154 2.34 -16.22 -4.82
CA VAL A 154 1.36 -16.63 -5.83
C VAL A 154 0.56 -17.80 -5.29
N TYR A 155 -0.75 -17.75 -5.49
CA TYR A 155 -1.70 -18.73 -4.99
C TYR A 155 -2.46 -19.36 -6.15
N GLY A 156 -2.50 -20.68 -6.15
CA GLY A 156 -3.40 -21.50 -6.93
C GLY A 156 -4.86 -21.34 -6.52
N PHE A 157 -5.73 -22.11 -7.17
CA PHE A 157 -7.15 -22.13 -6.86
C PHE A 157 -7.41 -22.72 -5.47
N CYS A 158 -8.15 -21.99 -4.61
CA CYS A 158 -8.45 -22.38 -3.23
C CYS A 158 -7.21 -22.64 -2.36
N GLU A 159 -6.02 -22.26 -2.81
CA GLU A 159 -4.77 -22.47 -2.10
C GLU A 159 -4.65 -21.48 -0.94
N GLU A 160 -4.13 -22.00 0.18
CA GLU A 160 -3.95 -21.27 1.42
C GLU A 160 -2.51 -21.46 1.91
N PHE A 161 -1.89 -20.36 2.33
CA PHE A 161 -0.56 -20.37 2.93
C PHE A 161 -0.59 -19.63 4.26
N GLN A 162 0.12 -20.19 5.23
CA GLN A 162 0.46 -19.48 6.45
C GLN A 162 1.74 -18.70 6.23
N TRP A 163 1.68 -17.43 6.57
CA TRP A 163 2.79 -16.50 6.50
C TRP A 163 3.34 -16.26 7.89
N GLU A 164 4.64 -16.04 7.93
CA GLU A 164 5.37 -15.76 9.14
C GLU A 164 6.18 -14.47 8.95
N PHE A 165 5.88 -13.48 9.78
CA PHE A 165 6.61 -12.20 9.82
C PHE A 165 7.37 -12.08 11.12
N GLY A 166 8.70 -12.19 11.06
CA GLY A 166 9.58 -11.96 12.18
C GLY A 166 11.02 -12.31 11.81
N SER A 167 11.98 -11.58 12.36
CA SER A 167 13.41 -11.87 12.28
C SER A 167 13.87 -12.59 13.53
#